data_AF-A0A218Q7M2-F1
#
_entry.id   AF-A0A218Q7M2-F1
#
_cell.length_a   1.000
_cell.length_b   1.000
_cell.length_c   1.000
_cell.angle_alpha   90.00
_cell.angle_beta   90.00
_cell.angle_gamma   90.00
#
_symmetry.space_group_name_H-M   'P 1'
#
loop_
_entity.id
_entity.type
_entity.pdbx_description
1 polymer ?
#
loop_
_entity_poly.entity_id
_entity_poly.type
_entity_poly.pdbx_seq_one_letter_code
_entity_poly.pdbx_strand_id
1 'polypeptide(L)'
;MAAKKDLTWQEVQAQLTLMGSPNAIVVSGGKVMIDAGIVTGEDLTALTDETVVEFLYKIREAAGKAQGVANEALPVEDQLQAFPLFSYSAPTEEGFVGVTQVSSFLVPLNLDNIFGPNT
;
A
#
# COMPACT_ATOMS: atom_id res chain seq x y z
N MET A 1 8.03 -24.55 -0.63
CA MET A 1 8.63 -23.22 -0.97
C MET A 1 8.77 -22.45 0.33
N ALA A 2 9.73 -21.53 0.47
CA ALA A 2 9.80 -20.73 1.69
C ALA A 2 8.58 -19.79 1.73
N ALA A 3 7.88 -19.74 2.88
CA ALA A 3 6.77 -18.81 3.07
C ALA A 3 7.28 -17.38 2.88
N LYS A 4 6.61 -16.62 2.01
CA LYS A 4 6.90 -15.19 1.86
C LYS A 4 6.38 -14.50 3.11
N LYS A 5 7.25 -13.73 3.78
CA LYS A 5 6.90 -13.04 5.03
C LYS A 5 6.50 -11.58 4.83
N ASP A 6 7.11 -10.93 3.84
CA ASP A 6 6.96 -9.51 3.59
C ASP A 6 6.90 -9.17 2.10
N LEU A 7 6.37 -7.98 1.81
CA LEU A 7 6.41 -7.36 0.48
C LEU A 7 7.66 -6.51 0.32
N THR A 8 8.20 -6.52 -0.89
CA THR A 8 9.30 -5.63 -1.31
C THR A 8 8.75 -4.34 -1.91
N TRP A 9 9.52 -3.26 -1.85
CA TRP A 9 9.16 -1.98 -2.46
C TRP A 9 8.99 -2.09 -3.99
N GLN A 10 9.71 -3.02 -4.62
CA GLN A 10 9.61 -3.31 -6.05
C GLN A 10 8.25 -3.93 -6.41
N GLU A 11 7.71 -4.80 -5.56
CA GLU A 11 6.36 -5.37 -5.75
C GLU A 11 5.29 -4.29 -5.60
N VAL A 12 5.45 -3.36 -4.65
CA VAL A 12 4.56 -2.20 -4.52
C VAL A 12 4.68 -1.27 -5.73
N GLN A 13 5.90 -0.98 -6.21
CA GLN A 13 6.12 -0.19 -7.42
C GLN A 13 5.47 -0.82 -8.66
N ALA A 14 5.53 -2.14 -8.81
CA ALA A 14 4.89 -2.82 -9.92
C ALA A 14 3.38 -2.53 -9.97
N GLN A 15 2.73 -2.50 -8.81
CA GLN A 15 1.30 -2.16 -8.72
C GLN A 15 1.03 -0.67 -8.93
N LEU A 16 1.87 0.23 -8.39
CA LEU A 16 1.77 1.66 -8.67
C LEU A 16 1.87 1.97 -10.17
N THR A 17 2.76 1.28 -10.90
CA THR A 17 2.84 1.39 -12.35
C THR A 17 1.52 1.00 -13.02
N LEU A 18 0.90 -0.11 -12.61
CA LEU A 18 -0.40 -0.54 -13.14
C LEU A 18 -1.53 0.43 -12.78
N MET A 19 -1.40 1.16 -11.67
CA MET A 19 -2.32 2.20 -11.23
C MET A 19 -2.08 3.56 -11.90
N GLY A 20 -1.11 3.68 -12.80
CA GLY A 20 -0.82 4.92 -13.54
C GLY A 20 0.26 5.81 -12.92
N SER A 21 0.98 5.33 -11.89
CA SER A 21 2.06 6.03 -11.19
C SER A 21 3.42 5.35 -11.42
N PRO A 22 3.94 5.33 -12.66
CA PRO A 22 5.21 4.69 -12.98
C PRO A 22 6.37 5.44 -12.31
N ASN A 23 7.35 4.70 -11.77
CA ASN A 23 8.55 5.24 -11.12
C ASN A 23 8.27 6.10 -9.86
N ALA A 24 7.11 5.92 -9.23
CA ALA A 24 6.77 6.56 -7.95
C ALA A 24 7.75 6.23 -6.82
N ILE A 25 8.35 5.05 -6.83
CA ILE A 25 9.34 4.59 -5.86
C ILE A 25 10.67 4.43 -6.58
N VAL A 26 11.68 5.14 -6.08
CA VAL A 26 13.06 5.07 -6.58
C VAL A 26 14.02 4.78 -5.44
N VAL A 27 15.09 4.04 -5.74
CA VAL A 27 16.21 3.84 -4.81
C VAL A 27 17.36 4.72 -5.26
N SER A 28 17.71 5.72 -4.44
CA SER A 28 18.83 6.62 -4.70
C SER A 28 19.57 6.95 -3.42
N GLY A 29 20.90 6.95 -3.47
CA GLY A 29 21.74 7.21 -2.31
C GLY A 29 21.52 6.25 -1.14
N GLY A 30 21.13 4.99 -1.42
CA GLY A 30 20.81 4.00 -0.39
C GLY A 30 19.46 4.22 0.32
N LYS A 31 18.63 5.15 -0.17
CA LYS A 31 17.31 5.45 0.37
C LYS A 31 16.23 5.03 -0.61
N VAL A 32 15.14 4.50 -0.08
CA VAL A 32 13.88 4.39 -0.81
C VAL A 32 13.20 5.74 -0.72
N MET A 33 12.95 6.36 -1.87
CA MET A 33 12.24 7.63 -1.98
C MET A 33 10.93 7.38 -2.71
N ILE A 34 9.86 7.97 -2.20
CA ILE A 34 8.54 7.91 -2.81
C ILE A 34 8.18 9.32 -3.26
N ASP A 35 7.95 9.48 -4.56
CA ASP A 35 7.50 10.73 -5.16
C ASP A 35 5.99 10.85 -4.99
N ALA A 36 5.56 11.68 -4.03
CA ALA A 36 4.15 11.90 -3.77
C ALA A 36 3.42 12.47 -4.98
N GLY A 37 4.06 13.32 -5.79
CA GLY A 37 3.44 13.93 -6.96
C GLY A 37 3.21 12.93 -8.09
N ILE A 38 4.08 11.94 -8.27
CA ILE A 38 3.82 10.83 -9.20
C ILE A 38 2.66 9.94 -8.70
N VAL A 39 2.56 9.72 -7.39
CA VAL A 39 1.49 8.89 -6.80
C VAL A 39 0.13 9.59 -6.92
N THR A 40 0.04 10.87 -6.54
CA THR A 40 -1.22 11.62 -6.58
C THR A 40 -1.55 12.14 -7.98
N GLY A 41 -0.53 12.43 -8.80
CA GLY A 41 -0.69 13.16 -10.06
C GLY A 41 -0.64 14.68 -9.89
N GLU A 42 -0.27 15.16 -8.70
CA GLU A 42 -0.30 16.57 -8.32
C GLU A 42 1.11 17.14 -8.12
N ASP A 43 1.26 18.45 -8.33
CA ASP A 43 2.52 19.15 -8.05
C ASP A 43 2.76 19.33 -6.54
N LEU A 44 4.02 19.53 -6.15
CA LEU A 44 4.43 19.61 -4.74
C LEU A 44 3.74 20.75 -3.95
N THR A 45 3.30 21.80 -4.65
CA THR A 45 2.54 22.92 -4.07
C THR A 45 1.07 22.59 -3.81
N ALA A 46 0.56 21.50 -4.39
CA ALA A 46 -0.80 21.02 -4.23
C ALA A 46 -0.94 19.94 -3.14
N LEU A 47 0.10 19.75 -2.30
CA LEU A 47 0.07 18.82 -1.16
C LEU A 47 -0.85 19.28 -0.01
N THR A 48 -2.16 19.42 -0.29
CA THR A 48 -3.22 19.68 0.68
C THR A 48 -3.58 18.41 1.46
N ASP A 49 -4.37 18.55 2.53
CA ASP A 49 -4.85 17.41 3.32
C ASP A 49 -5.52 16.32 2.44
N GLU A 50 -6.25 16.72 1.41
CA GLU A 50 -6.91 15.81 0.46
C GLU A 50 -5.89 14.96 -0.30
N THR A 51 -4.83 15.59 -0.82
CA THR A 51 -3.77 14.87 -1.54
C THR A 51 -2.91 14.00 -0.62
N VAL A 52 -2.76 14.35 0.66
CA VAL A 52 -2.08 13.50 1.66
C VAL A 52 -2.91 12.23 1.90
N VAL A 53 -4.24 12.36 2.03
CA VAL A 53 -5.14 11.22 2.13
C VAL A 53 -5.06 10.35 0.89
N GLU A 54 -5.07 10.96 -0.30
CA GLU A 54 -4.94 10.25 -1.57
C GLU A 54 -3.60 9.51 -1.68
N PHE A 55 -2.49 10.16 -1.31
CA PHE A 55 -1.16 9.56 -1.29
C PHE A 55 -1.11 8.29 -0.43
N LEU A 56 -1.59 8.37 0.81
CA LEU A 56 -1.63 7.24 1.73
C LEU A 56 -2.55 6.13 1.22
N TYR A 57 -3.72 6.50 0.69
CA TYR A 57 -4.67 5.56 0.12
C TYR A 57 -4.06 4.78 -1.05
N LYS A 58 -3.49 5.46 -2.05
CA LYS A 58 -2.91 4.84 -3.25
C LYS A 58 -1.73 3.94 -2.92
N ILE A 59 -0.81 4.37 -2.03
CA ILE A 59 0.30 3.52 -1.56
C ILE A 59 -0.24 2.25 -0.91
N ARG A 60 -1.27 2.39 -0.07
CA ARG A 60 -1.86 1.25 0.62
C ARG A 60 -2.62 0.32 -0.31
N GLU A 61 -3.34 0.85 -1.29
CA GLU A 61 -4.00 0.09 -2.33
C GLU A 61 -2.98 -0.74 -3.13
N ALA A 62 -1.88 -0.12 -3.55
CA ALA A 62 -0.79 -0.80 -4.24
C ALA A 62 -0.20 -1.94 -3.41
N ALA A 63 0.01 -1.73 -2.11
CA ALA A 63 0.48 -2.80 -1.20
C ALA A 63 -0.53 -3.96 -1.09
N GLY A 64 -1.83 -3.67 -1.02
CA GLY A 64 -2.88 -4.71 -1.00
C GLY A 64 -2.93 -5.52 -2.30
N LYS A 65 -2.81 -4.87 -3.46
CA LYS A 65 -2.72 -5.54 -4.76
C LYS A 65 -1.45 -6.37 -4.90
N ALA A 66 -0.33 -5.85 -4.41
CA ALA A 66 0.96 -6.55 -4.43
C ALA A 66 0.91 -7.80 -3.55
N GLN A 67 0.23 -7.72 -2.40
CA GLN A 67 -0.07 -8.87 -1.56
C GLN A 67 -0.91 -9.91 -2.31
N GLY A 68 -1.98 -9.48 -3.00
CA GLY A 68 -2.81 -10.35 -3.82
C GLY A 68 -1.99 -11.16 -4.83
N VAL A 69 -1.17 -10.47 -5.63
CA VAL A 69 -0.28 -11.10 -6.61
C VAL A 69 0.73 -12.04 -5.96
N ALA A 70 1.33 -11.63 -4.84
CA ALA A 70 2.29 -12.47 -4.12
C ALA A 70 1.65 -13.75 -3.55
N ASN A 71 0.36 -13.69 -3.18
CA ASN A 71 -0.39 -14.80 -2.63
C ASN A 71 -0.95 -15.76 -3.69
N GLU A 72 -1.07 -15.36 -4.96
CA GLU A 72 -1.64 -16.21 -6.03
C GLU A 72 -0.93 -17.56 -6.18
N ALA A 73 0.39 -17.60 -5.91
CA ALA A 73 1.21 -18.79 -6.04
C ALA A 73 1.38 -19.58 -4.72
N LEU A 74 0.75 -19.14 -3.63
CA LEU A 74 0.94 -19.68 -2.28
C LEU A 74 -0.30 -20.46 -1.81
N PRO A 75 -0.10 -21.58 -1.08
CA PRO A 75 -1.21 -22.23 -0.38
C PRO A 75 -1.76 -21.30 0.70
N VAL A 76 -3.03 -21.49 1.08
CA VAL A 76 -3.78 -20.54 1.93
C VAL A 76 -3.08 -20.27 3.27
N GLU A 77 -2.46 -21.28 3.85
CA GLU A 77 -1.71 -21.21 5.10
C GLU A 77 -0.42 -20.38 5.03
N ASP A 78 0.13 -20.18 3.82
CA ASP A 78 1.36 -19.41 3.58
C ASP A 78 1.07 -18.00 3.04
N GLN A 79 -0.21 -17.63 2.90
CA GLN A 79 -0.60 -16.33 2.36
C GLN A 79 -0.30 -15.18 3.34
N LEU A 80 0.26 -14.11 2.79
CA LEU A 80 0.41 -12.84 3.48
C LEU A 80 -0.97 -12.23 3.83
N GLN A 81 -1.09 -11.65 5.01
CA GLN A 81 -2.28 -10.99 5.55
C GLN A 81 -2.01 -9.57 6.09
N ALA A 82 -0.83 -9.00 5.81
CA ALA A 82 -0.43 -7.68 6.32
C ALA A 82 -1.22 -6.51 5.73
N PHE A 83 -1.71 -6.66 4.51
CA PHE A 83 -2.42 -5.64 3.76
C PHE A 83 -3.81 -6.14 3.33
N PRO A 84 -4.78 -6.26 4.26
CA PRO A 84 -6.15 -6.68 3.94
C PRO A 84 -6.81 -5.78 2.88
N LEU A 85 -7.77 -6.31 2.13
CA LEU A 85 -8.49 -5.54 1.13
C LEU A 85 -9.37 -4.45 1.78
N PHE A 86 -9.63 -3.38 1.01
CA PHE A 86 -10.59 -2.37 1.39
C PHE A 86 -12.02 -2.92 1.38
N SER A 87 -12.85 -2.40 2.29
CA SER A 87 -14.30 -2.54 2.26
C SER A 87 -14.92 -1.26 1.71
N TYR A 88 -15.88 -1.41 0.81
CA TYR A 88 -16.58 -0.29 0.16
C TYR A 88 -18.04 -0.26 0.60
N SER A 89 -18.57 0.91 0.92
CA SER A 89 -20.00 1.11 1.16
C SER A 89 -20.79 1.13 -0.15
N ALA A 90 -22.12 1.17 -0.04
CA ALA A 90 -22.96 1.58 -1.16
C ALA A 90 -22.60 3.02 -1.61
N PRO A 91 -22.73 3.34 -2.91
CA PRO A 91 -22.56 4.71 -3.38
C PRO A 91 -23.53 5.68 -2.71
N THR A 92 -23.04 6.89 -2.39
CA THR A 92 -23.86 8.01 -1.93
C THR A 92 -24.58 8.65 -3.11
N GLU A 93 -25.62 9.45 -2.83
CA GLU A 93 -26.33 10.24 -3.86
C GLU A 93 -25.41 11.24 -4.58
N GLU A 94 -24.32 11.65 -3.92
CA GLU A 94 -23.29 12.57 -4.43
C GLU A 94 -22.21 11.85 -5.27
N GLY A 95 -22.30 10.53 -5.43
CA GLY A 95 -21.40 9.74 -6.26
C GLY A 95 -20.12 9.26 -5.56
N PHE A 96 -20.06 9.30 -4.24
CA PHE A 96 -18.91 8.81 -3.46
C PHE A 96 -19.16 7.40 -2.93
N VAL A 97 -18.08 6.66 -2.67
CA VAL A 97 -18.14 5.42 -1.88
C VAL A 97 -17.32 5.61 -0.62
N GLY A 98 -17.88 5.22 0.53
CA GLY A 98 -17.12 5.14 1.77
C GLY A 98 -16.15 3.98 1.68
N VAL A 99 -14.88 4.24 1.98
CA VAL A 99 -13.85 3.21 2.03
C VAL A 99 -13.42 3.00 3.48
N THR A 100 -13.45 1.76 3.96
CA THR A 100 -13.00 1.39 5.31
C THR A 100 -11.96 0.30 5.23
N GLN A 101 -10.98 0.38 6.13
CA GLN A 101 -9.93 -0.62 6.28
C GLN A 101 -9.68 -0.87 7.77
N VAL A 102 -9.61 -2.14 8.15
CA VAL A 102 -9.11 -2.56 9.46
C VAL A 102 -7.71 -3.13 9.27
N SER A 103 -6.72 -2.62 10.00
CA SER A 103 -5.34 -3.11 9.97
C SER A 103 -4.91 -3.53 11.35
N SER A 104 -4.13 -4.60 11.43
CA SER A 104 -3.49 -5.05 12.67
C SER A 104 -1.99 -5.01 12.48
N PHE A 105 -1.29 -4.50 13.48
CA PHE A 105 0.17 -4.40 13.49
C PHE A 105 0.70 -4.88 14.84
N LEU A 106 1.90 -5.42 14.84
CA LEU A 106 2.64 -5.72 16.06
C LEU A 106 3.64 -4.58 16.29
N VAL A 107 3.50 -3.92 17.44
CA VAL A 107 4.41 -2.87 17.87
C VAL A 107 5.20 -3.41 19.07
N PRO A 108 6.53 -3.54 18.98
CA PRO A 108 7.31 -3.90 20.14
C PRO A 108 7.23 -2.79 21.19
N LEU A 109 7.65 -3.07 22.43
CA LEU A 109 7.70 -2.06 23.49
C LEU A 109 8.54 -0.82 23.10
N ASN A 110 9.41 -0.96 22.10
CA ASN A 110 10.00 0.17 21.39
C ASN A 110 9.15 0.56 20.17
N LEU A 111 8.69 1.82 20.11
CA LEU A 111 7.83 2.34 19.04
C LEU A 111 8.55 2.57 17.70
N ASP A 112 9.86 2.32 17.60
CA ASP A 112 10.64 2.55 16.39
C ASP A 112 10.28 1.60 15.23
N ASN A 113 9.64 0.47 15.52
CA ASN A 113 9.34 -0.57 14.53
C ASN A 113 7.85 -0.92 14.53
N ILE A 114 7.29 -1.10 13.34
CA ILE A 114 5.93 -1.61 13.14
C ILE A 114 6.04 -2.85 12.26
N PHE A 115 5.50 -3.98 12.72
CA PHE A 115 5.50 -5.24 11.97
C PHE A 115 4.10 -5.62 11.51
N GLY A 116 4.03 -6.26 10.34
CA GLY A 116 2.81 -6.91 9.88
C GLY A 116 2.45 -8.16 10.72
N PRO A 117 1.22 -8.65 10.59
CA PRO A 117 0.72 -9.86 11.27
C PRO A 117 1.28 -11.18 10.72
N ASN A 118 2.08 -11.16 9.65
CA ASN A 118 2.64 -12.37 9.03
C ASN A 118 3.85 -12.85 9.86
N THR A 119 3.65 -13.84 10.73
CA THR A 119 4.72 -14.46 11.53
C THR A 119 5.14 -15.81 10.99
#